data_AF-A0A2X0XN97-F1
#
_entry.id   AF-A0A2X0XN97-F1
#
_cell.length_a   1.000
_cell.length_b   1.000
_cell.length_c   1.000
_cell.angle_alpha   90.00
_cell.angle_beta   90.00
_cell.angle_gamma   90.00
#
_symmetry.space_group_name_H-M   'P 1'
#
loop_
_entity.id
_entity.type
_entity.pdbx_description
1 polymer ?
#
loop_
_entity_poly.entity_id
_entity_poly.type
_entity_poly.pdbx_seq_one_letter_code
_entity_poly.pdbx_strand_id
1 'polypeptide(L)'
;MALYVNTNVSSINGQRKLTNATNALNVSYQRLASGLRINSAKDDAAGLQISDRLTSQINGLGQGNRNCNDGIAFAQTIEVQWMR
;
A
#
# COMPACT_ATOMS: atom_id res chain seq x y z
N MET A 1 27.78 23.56 -33.51
CA MET A 1 27.62 22.13 -33.24
C MET A 1 28.98 21.46 -33.27
N ALA A 2 29.53 21.08 -32.12
CA ALA A 2 30.78 20.32 -32.05
C ALA A 2 30.45 18.84 -32.22
N LEU A 3 30.82 18.26 -33.37
CA LEU A 3 30.69 16.84 -33.66
C LEU A 3 31.81 16.10 -32.94
N TYR A 4 31.54 15.61 -31.74
CA TYR A 4 32.48 14.75 -31.00
C TYR A 4 32.38 13.32 -31.56
N VAL A 5 33.40 12.88 -32.29
CA VAL A 5 33.47 11.55 -32.93
C VAL A 5 33.48 10.40 -31.91
N ASN A 6 33.94 10.66 -30.68
CA ASN A 6 34.01 9.65 -29.60
C ASN A 6 32.77 9.59 -28.68
N THR A 7 31.99 10.67 -28.56
CA THR A 7 30.85 10.74 -27.64
C THR A 7 29.60 11.15 -28.39
N ASN A 8 28.73 10.18 -28.67
CA ASN A 8 27.45 10.42 -29.31
C ASN A 8 26.41 10.92 -28.29
N VAL A 9 26.29 12.24 -28.17
CA VAL A 9 25.36 12.91 -27.25
C VAL A 9 23.89 12.54 -27.55
N SER A 10 23.53 12.30 -28.81
CA SER A 10 22.18 11.88 -29.21
C SER A 10 21.86 10.47 -28.71
N SER A 11 22.81 9.54 -28.82
CA SER A 11 22.70 8.17 -28.27
C SER A 11 22.60 8.19 -26.76
N ILE A 12 23.41 9.00 -26.06
CA ILE A 12 23.34 9.15 -24.60
C ILE A 12 21.98 9.72 -24.16
N ASN A 13 21.44 10.71 -24.88
CA ASN A 13 20.10 11.22 -24.60
C ASN A 13 19.02 10.16 -24.87
N GLY A 14 19.13 9.40 -25.95
CA GLY A 14 18.26 8.25 -26.23
C GLY A 14 18.29 7.23 -25.10
N GLN A 15 19.48 6.85 -24.63
CA GLN A 15 19.68 5.92 -23.52
C GLN A 15 19.06 6.45 -22.22
N ARG A 16 19.23 7.75 -21.90
CA ARG A 16 18.61 8.36 -20.72
C ARG A 16 17.08 8.35 -20.80
N LYS A 17 16.51 8.63 -21.98
CA LYS A 17 15.06 8.56 -22.19
C LYS A 17 14.54 7.13 -22.08
N LEU A 18 15.27 6.16 -22.61
CA LEU A 18 14.96 4.74 -22.46
C LEU A 18 14.97 4.32 -21.00
N THR A 19 16.03 4.63 -20.25
CA THR A 19 16.11 4.33 -18.80
C THR A 19 14.94 4.95 -18.03
N ASN A 20 14.58 6.20 -18.33
CA ASN A 20 13.43 6.84 -17.69
C ASN A 20 12.10 6.17 -18.04
N ALA A 21 11.90 5.78 -19.30
CA ALA A 21 10.70 5.05 -19.74
C ALA A 21 10.61 3.66 -19.10
N THR A 22 11.72 2.92 -19.01
CA THR A 22 11.79 1.63 -18.32
C THR A 22 11.49 1.77 -16.83
N ASN A 23 12.01 2.81 -16.17
CA ASN A 23 11.72 3.07 -14.76
C ASN A 23 10.24 3.39 -14.53
N ALA A 24 9.63 4.22 -15.39
CA ALA A 24 8.20 4.52 -15.32
C ALA A 24 7.33 3.27 -15.55
N LEU A 25 7.73 2.41 -16.50
CA LEU A 25 7.06 1.15 -16.78
C LEU A 25 7.12 0.20 -15.58
N ASN A 26 8.28 0.09 -14.92
CA ASN A 26 8.44 -0.73 -13.71
C ASN A 26 7.52 -0.28 -12.56
N VAL A 27 7.35 1.03 -12.36
CA VAL A 27 6.42 1.56 -11.35
C VAL A 27 4.97 1.21 -11.69
N SER A 28 4.58 1.33 -12.97
CA SER A 28 3.25 0.92 -13.42
C SER A 28 3.01 -0.57 -13.23
N TYR A 29 4.00 -1.42 -13.52
CA TYR A 29 3.92 -2.85 -13.24
C TYR A 29 3.81 -3.15 -11.74
N GLN A 30 4.56 -2.45 -10.89
CA GLN A 30 4.46 -2.62 -9.44
C GLN A 30 3.04 -2.27 -8.93
N ARG A 31 2.45 -1.17 -9.40
CA ARG A 31 1.07 -0.78 -9.04
C ARG A 31 0.03 -1.75 -9.58
N LEU A 32 0.23 -2.27 -10.80
CA LEU A 32 -0.65 -3.28 -11.38
C LEU A 32 -0.59 -4.60 -10.59
N ALA A 33 0.61 -5.05 -10.23
CA ALA A 33 0.81 -6.32 -9.52
C ALA A 33 0.32 -6.28 -8.07
N SER A 34 0.47 -5.15 -7.37
CA SER A 34 -0.04 -4.99 -6.01
C SER A 34 -1.52 -4.63 -5.95
N GLY A 35 -2.06 -4.04 -7.01
CA GLY A 35 -3.39 -3.41 -7.01
C GLY A 35 -3.49 -2.15 -6.13
N LEU A 36 -2.39 -1.74 -5.49
CA LEU A 36 -2.33 -0.59 -4.60
C LEU A 36 -1.71 0.61 -5.32
N ARG A 37 -2.34 1.77 -5.20
CA ARG A 37 -1.84 3.03 -5.77
C ARG A 37 -0.54 3.48 -5.12
N ILE A 38 -0.39 3.23 -3.82
CA ILE A 38 0.76 3.60 -2.99
C ILE A 38 1.40 2.30 -2.52
N ASN A 39 2.55 1.95 -3.11
CA ASN A 39 3.29 0.73 -2.76
C ASN A 39 4.44 1.00 -1.80
N SER A 40 4.92 2.25 -1.73
CA SER A 40 6.04 2.62 -0.88
C SER A 40 5.86 4.03 -0.30
N ALA A 41 6.53 4.29 0.83
CA ALA A 41 6.60 5.63 1.43
C ALA A 41 7.24 6.67 0.48
N LYS A 42 7.95 6.23 -0.55
CA LYS A 42 8.51 7.08 -1.60
C LYS A 42 7.45 7.57 -2.58
N ASP A 43 6.38 6.81 -2.80
CA ASP A 43 5.29 7.19 -3.70
C ASP A 43 4.39 8.26 -3.06
N ASP A 44 4.04 8.08 -1.78
CA ASP A 44 3.25 9.05 -0.99
C ASP A 44 3.37 8.73 0.51
N ALA A 45 4.30 9.42 1.19
CA ALA A 45 4.54 9.19 2.62
C ALA A 45 3.32 9.56 3.49
N ALA A 46 2.61 10.63 3.14
CA ALA A 46 1.44 11.08 3.89
C ALA A 46 0.23 10.15 3.65
N GLY A 47 -0.01 9.77 2.40
CA GLY A 47 -1.05 8.83 2.03
C GLY A 47 -0.83 7.44 2.64
N LEU A 48 0.42 6.95 2.67
CA LEU A 48 0.76 5.69 3.33
C LEU A 48 0.50 5.76 4.83
N GLN A 49 0.96 6.82 5.51
CA GLN A 49 0.76 6.98 6.96
C GLN A 49 -0.72 7.03 7.34
N ILE A 50 -1.54 7.73 6.56
CA ILE A 50 -2.99 7.77 6.78
C ILE A 50 -3.59 6.39 6.55
N SER A 51 -3.20 5.71 5.48
CA SER A 51 -3.66 4.34 5.18
C SER A 51 -3.32 3.37 6.31
N ASP A 52 -2.10 3.41 6.84
CA ASP A 52 -1.67 2.56 7.95
C ASP A 52 -2.44 2.87 9.23
N ARG A 53 -2.66 4.16 9.51
CA ARG A 53 -3.48 4.59 10.66
C ARG A 53 -4.94 4.13 10.53
N LEU A 54 -5.51 4.15 9.32
CA LEU A 54 -6.86 3.65 9.06
C LEU A 54 -6.91 2.12 9.20
N THR A 55 -5.95 1.39 8.64
CA THR A 55 -5.82 -0.06 8.80
C THR A 55 -5.73 -0.46 10.27
N SER A 56 -4.93 0.26 11.07
CA SER A 56 -4.82 0.04 12.51
C SER A 56 -6.17 0.23 13.22
N GLN A 57 -6.91 1.29 12.89
CA GLN A 57 -8.25 1.52 13.44
C GLN A 57 -9.24 0.42 13.03
N ILE A 58 -9.22 -0.01 11.77
CA ILE A 58 -10.08 -1.10 11.27
C ILE A 58 -9.79 -2.40 12.04
N ASN A 59 -8.52 -2.73 12.24
CA ASN A 59 -8.13 -3.91 13.02
C ASN A 59 -8.58 -3.79 14.48
N GLY A 60 -8.45 -2.61 15.08
CA GLY A 60 -8.92 -2.32 16.43
C GLY A 60 -10.44 -2.47 16.57
N LEU A 61 -11.21 -1.92 15.63
CA LEU A 61 -12.67 -2.08 15.56
C LEU A 61 -13.08 -3.53 15.35
N GLY A 62 -12.35 -4.28 14.50
CA GLY A 62 -12.57 -5.70 14.29
C GLY A 62 -12.37 -6.52 15.58
N GLN A 63 -11.35 -6.19 16.36
CA GLN A 63 -11.16 -6.80 17.68
C GLN A 63 -12.25 -6.39 18.67
N GLY A 64 -12.65 -5.12 18.68
CA GLY A 64 -13.74 -4.64 19.51
C GLY A 64 -15.06 -5.36 19.23
N ASN A 65 -15.36 -5.59 17.95
CA ASN A 65 -16.56 -6.31 17.54
C ASN A 65 -16.53 -7.78 17.99
N ARG A 66 -15.37 -8.46 17.87
CA ARG A 66 -15.18 -9.80 18.44
C ARG A 66 -15.40 -9.81 19.96
N ASN A 67 -14.80 -8.87 20.68
CA ASN A 67 -14.97 -8.76 22.13
C ASN A 67 -16.44 -8.53 22.54
N CYS A 68 -17.18 -7.71 21.78
CA CYS A 68 -18.62 -7.52 22.02
C CYS A 68 -19.41 -8.81 21.82
N ASN A 69 -19.12 -9.56 20.74
CA ASN A 69 -19.78 -10.83 20.48
C ASN A 69 -19.48 -11.87 21.59
N ASP A 70 -18.25 -11.92 22.08
CA ASP A 70 -17.88 -12.78 23.20
C ASP A 70 -18.61 -12.38 24.49
N GLY A 71 -18.75 -11.07 24.75
CA GLY A 71 -19.53 -10.54 25.86
C GLY A 71 -21.03 -10.90 25.78
N ILE A 72 -21.61 -10.85 24.58
CA ILE A 72 -22.99 -11.27 24.33
C ILE A 72 -23.14 -12.77 24.59
N ALA A 73 -22.23 -13.59 24.07
CA ALA A 73 -22.26 -15.03 24.29
C ALA A 73 -22.14 -15.40 25.78
N PHE A 74 -21.30 -14.67 26.51
CA PHE A 74 -21.17 -14.81 27.96
C PHE A 74 -22.45 -14.42 28.70
N ALA A 75 -23.06 -13.28 28.34
CA ALA A 75 -24.32 -12.83 28.93
C ALA A 75 -25.46 -13.82 28.67
N GLN A 76 -25.55 -14.36 27.45
CA GLN A 76 -26.53 -15.41 27.09
C GLN A 76 -26.31 -16.69 27.90
N THR A 77 -25.06 -17.09 28.10
CA THR A 77 -24.72 -18.27 28.92
C THR A 77 -25.13 -18.06 30.38
N ILE A 78 -24.89 -16.86 30.91
CA ILE A 78 -25.35 -16.46 32.25
C ILE A 78 -26.88 -16.52 32.31
N GLU A 79 -27.59 -15.89 31.38
CA GLU A 79 -29.06 -15.86 31.36
C GLU A 79 -29.66 -17.27 31.38
N VAL A 80 -29.16 -18.17 30.52
CA VAL A 80 -29.59 -19.58 30.49
C VAL A 80 -29.32 -20.29 31.82
N GLN A 81 -28.20 -20.01 32.48
CA GLN A 81 -27.86 -20.61 33.77
C GLN A 81 -28.75 -20.08 34.91
N TRP A 82 -29.16 -18.81 34.87
CA TRP A 82 -30.05 -18.21 35.88
C TRP A 82 -31.51 -18.67 35.77
N MET A 83 -31.95 -19.09 34.57
CA MET A 83 -33.29 -19.61 34.33
C MET A 83 -33.48 -21.09 34.74
N ARG A 84 -32.42 -21.73 35.25
CA ARG A 84 -32.40 -23.14 35.62
C ARG A 84 -32.39 -23.31 37.14
#